data_AF-N6T1A6-F1
#
_entry.id   AF-N6T1A6-F1
#
_cell.length_a   1.000
_cell.length_b   1.000
_cell.length_c   1.000
_cell.angle_alpha   90.00
_cell.angle_beta   90.00
_cell.angle_gamma   90.00
#
_symmetry.space_group_name_H-M   'P 1'
#
loop_
_entity.id
_entity.type
_entity.pdbx_description
1 polymer ?
#
loop_
_entity_poly.entity_id
_entity_poly.type
_entity_poly.pdbx_seq_one_letter_code
_entity_poly.pdbx_strand_id
1 'polypeptide(L)'
;MTENPQSSKIIIPQDDNSLESSGIDFSYNTIIFFHGFLESYESDDAQSIKNAYLEQGTYNVILVQNERLLAGPDYITAAKNCRPIGRYSAAFIDYLVTKGLKLENLHVIGLSLGGQIAGLTGQYVKSGKLPRITALDPAGPLFNNNPIDERLDPSDAEFVDVIYVNSGVFGMKYAVGHLNFWPNVFYNHFRSYQLYVESIRFPQSYPSKKCESYVSFERGSCNNNAVAYLGVLADS
;
A
#
# COMPACT_ATOMS: atom_id res chain seq x y z
N MET A 1 17.94 17.70 15.17
CA MET A 1 16.82 18.66 15.05
C MET A 1 15.95 18.11 13.93
N THR A 2 14.78 17.60 14.26
CA THR A 2 13.86 16.93 13.32
C THR A 2 13.23 17.98 12.41
N GLU A 3 13.62 17.97 11.13
CA GLU A 3 12.97 18.75 10.06
C GLU A 3 11.62 18.13 9.69
N ASN A 4 10.69 18.10 10.65
CA ASN A 4 9.33 17.67 10.37
C ASN A 4 8.43 18.91 10.41
N PRO A 5 8.24 19.63 9.28
CA PRO A 5 7.29 20.73 9.28
C PRO A 5 5.92 20.17 9.66
N GLN A 6 5.27 20.79 10.65
CA GLN A 6 3.88 20.50 11.02
C GLN A 6 2.88 20.66 9.86
N SER A 7 3.33 21.19 8.71
CA SER A 7 2.56 21.34 7.47
C SER A 7 3.14 20.51 6.34
N SER A 8 2.25 19.80 5.62
CA SER A 8 2.60 19.10 4.39
C SER A 8 3.08 20.08 3.31
N LYS A 9 3.93 19.59 2.39
CA LYS A 9 4.32 20.29 1.17
C LYS A 9 3.76 19.54 -0.03
N ILE A 10 3.16 20.29 -0.95
CA ILE A 10 2.59 19.72 -2.18
C ILE A 10 3.73 19.56 -3.19
N ILE A 11 3.88 18.34 -3.70
CA ILE A 11 4.78 18.04 -4.82
C ILE A 11 3.92 17.91 -6.06
N ILE A 12 4.22 18.72 -7.07
CA ILE A 12 3.55 18.69 -8.36
C ILE A 12 4.39 17.80 -9.28
N PRO A 13 3.81 16.76 -9.91
CA PRO A 13 4.55 15.90 -10.83
C PRO A 13 5.22 16.71 -11.94
N GLN A 14 6.50 16.40 -12.22
CA GLN A 14 7.33 17.07 -13.23
C GLN A 14 7.65 18.55 -12.94
N ASP A 15 7.48 19.02 -11.71
CA ASP A 15 7.88 20.35 -11.27
C ASP A 15 9.06 20.27 -10.29
N ASP A 16 10.25 20.59 -10.81
CA ASP A 16 11.52 20.60 -10.06
C ASP A 16 11.45 21.53 -8.83
N ASN A 17 10.83 22.71 -8.96
CA ASN A 17 10.75 23.67 -7.86
C ASN A 17 9.86 23.13 -6.73
N SER A 18 8.75 22.48 -7.07
CA SER A 18 7.87 21.86 -6.07
C SER A 18 8.57 20.72 -5.34
N LEU A 19 9.42 19.95 -6.04
CA LEU A 19 10.19 18.87 -5.44
C LEU A 19 11.31 19.41 -4.54
N GLU A 20 12.09 20.37 -5.01
CA GLU A 20 13.18 20.99 -4.23
C GLU A 20 12.66 21.66 -2.95
N SER A 21 11.50 22.32 -3.01
CA SER A 21 10.87 22.97 -1.85
C SER A 21 10.13 22.02 -0.91
N SER A 22 10.01 20.73 -1.28
CA SER A 22 9.28 19.74 -0.48
C SER A 22 10.04 19.23 0.74
N GLY A 23 11.38 19.30 0.71
CA GLY A 23 12.24 18.71 1.73
C GLY A 23 12.46 17.20 1.59
N ILE A 24 12.08 16.60 0.45
CA ILE A 24 12.43 15.20 0.16
C ILE A 24 13.96 15.04 0.10
N ASP A 25 14.45 13.99 0.74
CA ASP A 25 15.84 13.56 0.68
C ASP A 25 15.90 12.08 0.27
N PHE A 26 16.39 11.82 -0.94
CA PHE A 26 16.46 10.46 -1.51
C PHE A 26 17.48 9.53 -0.84
N SER A 27 18.24 10.01 0.13
CA SER A 27 19.03 9.14 1.01
C SER A 27 18.15 8.36 2.02
N TYR A 28 16.92 8.81 2.26
CA TYR A 28 15.94 8.13 3.12
C TYR A 28 14.99 7.22 2.32
N ASN A 29 14.44 6.22 3.02
CA ASN A 29 13.37 5.40 2.49
C ASN A 29 12.13 6.25 2.19
N THR A 30 11.48 5.97 1.07
CA THR A 30 10.32 6.70 0.57
C THR A 30 9.10 5.79 0.58
N ILE A 31 8.06 6.23 1.28
CA ILE A 31 6.77 5.55 1.35
C ILE A 31 5.78 6.34 0.51
N ILE A 32 5.12 5.68 -0.44
CA ILE A 32 3.97 6.24 -1.17
C ILE A 32 2.72 5.53 -0.69
N PHE A 33 1.73 6.31 -0.22
CA PHE A 33 0.46 5.77 0.25
C PHE A 33 -0.73 6.22 -0.60
N PHE A 34 -1.59 5.25 -0.94
CA PHE A 34 -2.87 5.46 -1.60
C PHE A 34 -4.03 5.11 -0.68
N HIS A 35 -4.90 6.09 -0.43
CA HIS A 35 -6.13 5.90 0.33
C HIS A 35 -7.23 5.18 -0.50
N GLY A 36 -8.32 4.82 0.17
CA GLY A 36 -9.45 4.10 -0.43
C GLY A 36 -10.55 4.98 -1.04
N PHE A 37 -11.65 4.31 -1.43
CA PHE A 37 -12.90 4.96 -1.85
C PHE A 37 -13.49 5.79 -0.70
N LEU A 38 -13.99 7.00 -0.98
CA LEU A 38 -14.50 7.98 0.01
C LEU A 38 -13.46 8.57 0.98
N GLU A 39 -12.21 8.15 0.91
CA GLU A 39 -11.13 8.66 1.75
C GLU A 39 -10.36 9.80 1.08
N SER A 40 -9.46 10.44 1.82
CA SER A 40 -8.52 11.43 1.32
C SER A 40 -7.14 11.26 1.95
N TYR A 41 -6.17 12.04 1.48
CA TYR A 41 -4.86 12.12 2.14
C TYR A 41 -4.93 12.66 3.58
N GLU A 42 -6.04 13.29 3.99
CA GLU A 42 -6.28 13.79 5.35
C GLU A 42 -7.01 12.77 6.25
N SER A 43 -7.54 11.69 5.67
CA SER A 43 -8.21 10.62 6.41
C SER A 43 -7.28 9.91 7.39
N ASP A 44 -7.89 9.25 8.38
CA ASP A 44 -7.16 8.59 9.47
C ASP A 44 -6.20 7.49 8.99
N ASP A 45 -6.54 6.77 7.91
CA ASP A 45 -5.67 5.77 7.30
C ASP A 45 -4.34 6.39 6.83
N ALA A 46 -4.42 7.44 6.02
CA ALA A 46 -3.26 8.14 5.46
C ALA A 46 -2.43 8.81 6.56
N GLN A 47 -3.09 9.51 7.48
CA GLN A 47 -2.40 10.22 8.57
C GLN A 47 -1.77 9.24 9.56
N SER A 48 -2.43 8.13 9.91
CA SER A 48 -1.88 7.13 10.82
C SER A 48 -0.66 6.42 10.25
N ILE A 49 -0.68 6.04 8.95
CA ILE A 49 0.48 5.45 8.28
C ILE A 49 1.66 6.43 8.28
N LYS A 50 1.41 7.68 7.88
CA LYS A 50 2.44 8.72 7.89
C LYS A 50 3.05 8.89 9.27
N ASN A 51 2.21 9.10 10.29
CA ASN A 51 2.69 9.32 11.65
C ASN A 51 3.47 8.11 12.16
N ALA A 52 3.01 6.88 11.92
CA ALA A 52 3.70 5.68 12.34
C ALA A 52 5.12 5.57 11.77
N TYR A 53 5.32 5.84 10.48
CA TYR A 53 6.68 5.85 9.89
C TYR A 53 7.54 6.97 10.48
N LEU A 54 7.01 8.18 10.60
CA LEU A 54 7.76 9.32 11.14
C LEU A 54 8.08 9.18 12.64
N GLU A 55 7.33 8.37 13.37
CA GLU A 55 7.63 7.98 14.77
C GLU A 55 8.80 6.99 14.85
N GLN A 56 9.03 6.15 13.83
CA GLN A 56 10.11 5.16 13.82
C GLN A 56 11.45 5.70 13.30
N GLY A 57 11.44 6.83 12.58
CA GLY A 57 12.68 7.42 12.08
C GLY A 57 12.45 8.44 10.98
N THR A 58 13.50 8.68 10.20
CA THR A 58 13.46 9.63 9.08
C THR A 58 13.05 8.91 7.81
N TYR A 59 11.91 9.30 7.25
CA TYR A 59 11.33 8.77 6.02
C TYR A 59 10.80 9.93 5.17
N ASN A 60 10.83 9.77 3.86
CA ASN A 60 9.93 10.54 3.00
C ASN A 60 8.59 9.83 2.98
N VAL A 61 7.49 10.51 3.33
CA VAL A 61 6.14 9.94 3.22
C VAL A 61 5.30 10.80 2.28
N ILE A 62 4.88 10.22 1.17
CA ILE A 62 4.07 10.86 0.14
C ILE A 62 2.66 10.28 0.21
N LEU A 63 1.70 11.12 0.58
CA LEU A 63 0.28 10.79 0.56
C LEU A 63 -0.31 11.28 -0.76
N VAL A 64 -0.87 10.37 -1.56
CA VAL A 64 -1.37 10.73 -2.88
C VAL A 64 -2.74 11.39 -2.78
N GLN A 65 -2.86 12.60 -3.32
CA GLN A 65 -4.11 13.35 -3.37
C GLN A 65 -4.94 12.91 -4.59
N ASN A 66 -5.90 12.00 -4.39
CA ASN A 66 -6.81 11.55 -5.45
C ASN A 66 -8.28 11.44 -5.02
N GLU A 67 -8.64 12.05 -3.89
CA GLU A 67 -9.98 12.01 -3.26
C GLU A 67 -11.10 12.42 -4.21
N ARG A 68 -10.86 13.40 -5.09
CA ARG A 68 -11.85 13.82 -6.09
C ARG A 68 -12.17 12.72 -7.10
N LEU A 69 -11.20 11.87 -7.44
CA LEU A 69 -11.36 10.78 -8.39
C LEU A 69 -11.93 9.51 -7.74
N LEU A 70 -11.80 9.39 -6.41
CA LEU A 70 -12.32 8.29 -5.62
C LEU A 70 -13.56 8.67 -4.80
N ALA A 71 -14.18 9.82 -5.08
CA ALA A 71 -15.36 10.31 -4.41
C ALA A 71 -16.61 9.48 -4.78
N GLY A 72 -17.52 9.34 -3.83
CA GLY A 72 -18.82 8.71 -4.06
C GLY A 72 -19.89 9.69 -4.55
N PRO A 73 -21.10 9.19 -4.86
CA PRO A 73 -21.55 7.80 -4.64
C PRO A 73 -21.19 6.81 -5.77
N ASP A 74 -20.60 7.26 -6.89
CA ASP A 74 -20.36 6.41 -8.05
C ASP A 74 -19.08 5.56 -7.93
N TYR A 75 -19.22 4.38 -7.32
CA TYR A 75 -18.12 3.41 -7.18
C TYR A 75 -17.59 2.89 -8.53
N ILE A 76 -18.43 2.77 -9.56
CA ILE A 76 -17.99 2.26 -10.88
C ILE A 76 -16.97 3.24 -11.48
N THR A 77 -17.27 4.53 -11.40
CA THR A 77 -16.34 5.57 -11.87
C THR A 77 -15.07 5.60 -11.02
N ALA A 78 -15.17 5.50 -9.69
CA ALA A 78 -13.99 5.44 -8.81
C ALA A 78 -13.08 4.25 -9.13
N ALA A 79 -13.64 3.05 -9.34
CA ALA A 79 -12.88 1.87 -9.73
C ALA A 79 -12.19 2.05 -11.09
N LYS A 80 -12.89 2.61 -12.09
CA LYS A 80 -12.30 2.92 -13.40
C LYS A 80 -11.17 3.95 -13.31
N ASN A 81 -11.26 4.90 -12.37
CA ASN A 81 -10.23 5.92 -12.14
C ASN A 81 -8.94 5.33 -11.55
N CYS A 82 -8.95 4.11 -11.00
CA CYS A 82 -7.73 3.48 -10.46
C CYS A 82 -6.64 3.34 -11.55
N ARG A 83 -7.02 3.02 -12.79
CA ARG A 83 -6.07 2.87 -13.91
C ARG A 83 -5.35 4.16 -14.30
N PRO A 84 -6.04 5.29 -14.58
CA PRO A 84 -5.34 6.54 -14.83
C PRO A 84 -4.54 6.99 -13.61
N ILE A 85 -5.04 6.86 -12.37
CA ILE A 85 -4.27 7.22 -11.16
C ILE A 85 -2.95 6.43 -11.11
N GLY A 86 -2.99 5.09 -11.25
CA GLY A 86 -1.79 4.26 -11.25
C GLY A 86 -0.78 4.66 -12.33
N ARG A 87 -1.27 4.99 -13.54
CA ARG A 87 -0.41 5.49 -14.63
C ARG A 87 0.26 6.83 -14.30
N TYR A 88 -0.47 7.77 -13.73
CA TYR A 88 0.08 9.07 -13.34
C TYR A 88 1.09 8.92 -12.19
N SER A 89 0.80 8.06 -11.22
CA SER A 89 1.71 7.76 -10.12
C SER A 89 2.99 7.05 -10.58
N ALA A 90 2.90 6.16 -11.56
CA ALA A 90 4.06 5.53 -12.16
C ALA A 90 4.96 6.54 -12.88
N ALA A 91 4.37 7.44 -13.66
CA ALA A 91 5.11 8.52 -14.30
C ALA A 91 5.75 9.48 -13.28
N PHE A 92 5.11 9.69 -12.14
CA PHE A 92 5.68 10.46 -11.03
C PHE A 92 6.87 9.73 -10.38
N ILE A 93 6.77 8.42 -10.13
CA ILE A 93 7.90 7.61 -9.64
C ILE A 93 9.06 7.65 -10.63
N ASP A 94 8.80 7.47 -11.93
CA ASP A 94 9.82 7.56 -12.97
C ASP A 94 10.52 8.93 -12.94
N TYR A 95 9.75 10.01 -12.78
CA TYR A 95 10.29 11.35 -12.58
C TYR A 95 11.17 11.45 -11.32
N LEU A 96 10.73 10.94 -10.16
CA LEU A 96 11.56 10.94 -8.94
C LEU A 96 12.86 10.15 -9.13
N VAL A 97 12.84 9.04 -9.87
CA VAL A 97 14.06 8.28 -10.20
C VAL A 97 15.03 9.15 -11.00
N THR A 98 14.56 9.95 -11.96
CA THR A 98 15.43 10.91 -12.67
C THR A 98 16.04 11.98 -11.77
N LYS A 99 15.46 12.21 -10.58
CA LYS A 99 15.93 13.18 -9.58
C LYS A 99 16.80 12.57 -8.49
N GLY A 100 17.00 11.25 -8.51
CA GLY A 100 17.90 10.55 -7.60
C GLY A 100 17.23 9.54 -6.67
N LEU A 101 15.91 9.35 -6.74
CA LEU A 101 15.26 8.25 -6.02
C LEU A 101 15.82 6.92 -6.53
N LYS A 102 16.33 6.10 -5.61
CA LYS A 102 16.65 4.70 -5.90
C LYS A 102 15.42 3.86 -5.65
N LEU A 103 15.02 3.04 -6.62
CA LEU A 103 13.83 2.18 -6.49
C LEU A 103 13.93 1.24 -5.29
N GLU A 104 15.13 0.76 -4.93
CA GLU A 104 15.36 -0.10 -3.75
C GLU A 104 14.91 0.53 -2.42
N ASN A 105 14.81 1.86 -2.35
CA ASN A 105 14.38 2.61 -1.17
C ASN A 105 12.86 2.93 -1.18
N LEU A 106 12.11 2.46 -2.19
CA LEU A 106 10.71 2.81 -2.39
C LEU A 106 9.77 1.69 -1.91
N HIS A 107 8.78 2.02 -1.09
CA HIS A 107 7.69 1.12 -0.73
C HIS A 107 6.35 1.77 -1.07
N VAL A 108 5.53 1.07 -1.86
CA VAL A 108 4.18 1.53 -2.21
C VAL A 108 3.14 0.78 -1.39
N ILE A 109 2.23 1.52 -0.75
CA ILE A 109 1.21 0.97 0.14
C ILE A 109 -0.15 1.49 -0.32
N GLY A 110 -1.18 0.64 -0.31
CA GLY A 110 -2.52 1.05 -0.71
C GLY A 110 -3.63 0.36 0.04
N LEU A 111 -4.63 1.13 0.49
CA LEU A 111 -5.86 0.64 1.11
C LEU A 111 -6.99 0.54 0.08
N SER A 112 -7.74 -0.57 0.05
CA SER A 112 -8.97 -0.66 -0.77
C SER A 112 -8.70 -0.44 -2.27
N LEU A 113 -9.35 0.54 -2.92
CA LEU A 113 -9.02 1.02 -4.27
C LEU A 113 -7.55 1.46 -4.38
N GLY A 114 -6.99 2.03 -3.32
CA GLY A 114 -5.56 2.35 -3.22
C GLY A 114 -4.66 1.12 -3.37
N GLY A 115 -5.08 -0.05 -2.89
CA GLY A 115 -4.35 -1.31 -3.09
C GLY A 115 -4.32 -1.74 -4.56
N GLN A 116 -5.42 -1.51 -5.29
CA GLN A 116 -5.47 -1.72 -6.74
C GLN A 116 -4.60 -0.69 -7.48
N ILE A 117 -4.65 0.58 -7.05
CA ILE A 117 -3.81 1.65 -7.60
C ILE A 117 -2.33 1.36 -7.40
N ALA A 118 -1.92 0.81 -6.25
CA ALA A 118 -0.54 0.42 -5.98
C ALA A 118 -0.04 -0.64 -6.97
N GLY A 119 -0.83 -1.69 -7.21
CA GLY A 119 -0.54 -2.71 -8.23
C GLY A 119 -0.42 -2.13 -9.63
N LEU A 120 -1.45 -1.38 -10.06
CA LEU A 120 -1.46 -0.70 -11.35
C LEU A 120 -0.29 0.29 -11.51
N THR A 121 0.14 0.93 -10.43
CA THR A 121 1.34 1.78 -10.42
C THR A 121 2.57 0.95 -10.77
N GLY A 122 2.78 -0.18 -10.10
CA GLY A 122 3.89 -1.09 -10.38
C GLY A 122 3.95 -1.57 -11.83
N GLN A 123 2.80 -1.85 -12.43
CA GLN A 123 2.69 -2.25 -13.85
C GLN A 123 3.13 -1.17 -14.84
N TYR A 124 3.00 0.11 -14.47
CA TYR A 124 3.27 1.23 -15.37
C TYR A 124 4.64 1.88 -15.18
N VAL A 125 5.35 1.60 -14.08
CA VAL A 125 6.70 2.16 -13.83
C VAL A 125 7.67 1.63 -14.89
N LYS A 126 8.45 2.53 -15.49
CA LYS A 126 9.40 2.18 -16.55
C LYS A 126 10.84 2.11 -16.07
N SER A 127 11.14 2.78 -14.96
CA SER A 127 12.50 2.87 -14.41
C SER A 127 13.00 1.58 -13.75
N GLY A 128 12.12 0.58 -13.60
CA GLY A 128 12.43 -0.71 -13.02
C GLY A 128 11.24 -1.31 -12.28
N LYS A 129 11.41 -2.50 -11.74
CA LYS A 129 10.39 -3.17 -10.92
C LYS A 129 10.39 -2.56 -9.52
N LEU A 130 9.21 -2.28 -8.97
CA LEU A 130 9.08 -1.81 -7.59
C LEU A 130 9.58 -2.91 -6.64
N PRO A 131 10.33 -2.60 -5.57
CA PRO A 131 10.81 -3.65 -4.68
C PRO A 131 9.68 -4.21 -3.82
N ARG A 132 8.74 -3.38 -3.36
CA ARG A 132 7.65 -3.81 -2.49
C ARG A 132 6.35 -3.05 -2.73
N ILE A 133 5.26 -3.81 -2.80
CA ILE A 133 3.89 -3.33 -2.67
C ILE A 133 3.23 -3.99 -1.46
N THR A 134 2.63 -3.21 -0.57
CA THR A 134 1.72 -3.73 0.46
C THR A 134 0.28 -3.30 0.17
N ALA A 135 -0.61 -4.28 0.01
CA ALA A 135 -2.03 -4.02 -0.21
C ALA A 135 -2.85 -4.34 1.04
N LEU A 136 -3.53 -3.31 1.54
CA LEU A 136 -4.36 -3.37 2.74
C LEU A 136 -5.80 -3.58 2.28
N ASP A 137 -6.26 -4.82 2.38
CA ASP A 137 -7.58 -5.29 1.95
C ASP A 137 -7.99 -4.75 0.57
N PRO A 138 -7.21 -5.02 -0.50
CA PRO A 138 -7.41 -4.42 -1.81
C PRO A 138 -8.84 -4.68 -2.31
N ALA A 139 -9.46 -3.70 -2.95
CA ALA A 139 -10.87 -3.77 -3.33
C ALA A 139 -11.17 -4.93 -4.30
N GLY A 140 -12.17 -5.75 -3.99
CA GLY A 140 -12.63 -6.86 -4.81
C GLY A 140 -13.68 -6.52 -5.88
N PRO A 141 -14.71 -5.72 -5.57
CA PRO A 141 -15.74 -5.36 -6.55
C PRO A 141 -15.14 -4.64 -7.76
N LEU A 142 -15.44 -5.14 -8.96
CA LEU A 142 -14.88 -4.71 -10.25
C LEU A 142 -13.39 -5.03 -10.50
N PHE A 143 -12.78 -5.87 -9.65
CA PHE A 143 -11.39 -6.34 -9.83
C PHE A 143 -11.23 -7.86 -9.74
N ASN A 144 -12.03 -8.56 -8.93
CA ASN A 144 -11.88 -10.01 -8.65
C ASN A 144 -11.70 -10.90 -9.90
N ASN A 145 -12.34 -10.55 -11.01
CA ASN A 145 -12.33 -11.33 -12.24
C ASN A 145 -11.62 -10.61 -13.40
N ASN A 146 -10.95 -9.50 -13.12
CA ASN A 146 -10.22 -8.79 -14.15
C ASN A 146 -8.94 -9.56 -14.53
N PRO A 147 -8.49 -9.39 -15.78
CA PRO A 147 -7.14 -9.77 -16.20
C PRO A 147 -6.06 -9.21 -15.26
N ILE A 148 -4.92 -9.89 -15.16
CA ILE A 148 -3.81 -9.47 -14.26
C ILE A 148 -3.26 -8.08 -14.59
N ASP A 149 -3.38 -7.62 -15.84
CA ASP A 149 -2.97 -6.27 -16.29
C ASP A 149 -4.04 -5.17 -16.03
N GLU A 150 -5.06 -5.52 -15.26
CA GLU A 150 -6.17 -4.65 -14.87
C GLU A 150 -6.51 -4.72 -13.37
N ARG A 151 -5.64 -5.34 -12.56
CA ARG A 151 -5.76 -5.45 -11.09
C ARG A 151 -4.40 -5.68 -10.45
N LEU A 152 -4.33 -5.55 -9.12
CA LEU A 152 -3.20 -6.00 -8.32
C LEU A 152 -2.89 -7.49 -8.56
N ASP A 153 -1.61 -7.78 -8.73
CA ASP A 153 -1.04 -9.11 -8.97
C ASP A 153 0.38 -9.22 -8.39
N PRO A 154 0.88 -10.43 -8.04
CA PRO A 154 2.25 -10.58 -7.55
C PRO A 154 3.32 -10.05 -8.53
N SER A 155 3.05 -10.05 -9.84
CA SER A 155 4.01 -9.57 -10.84
C SER A 155 4.28 -8.05 -10.79
N ASP A 156 3.46 -7.27 -10.07
CA ASP A 156 3.52 -5.80 -10.01
C ASP A 156 4.75 -5.26 -9.25
N ALA A 157 5.40 -6.09 -8.43
CA ALA A 157 6.61 -5.75 -7.68
C ALA A 157 7.50 -6.99 -7.44
N GLU A 158 8.71 -6.81 -6.93
CA GLU A 158 9.56 -7.92 -6.50
C GLU A 158 8.94 -8.66 -5.31
N PHE A 159 8.29 -7.91 -4.42
CA PHE A 159 7.53 -8.48 -3.32
C PHE A 159 6.16 -7.79 -3.19
N VAL A 160 5.12 -8.60 -3.02
CA VAL A 160 3.74 -8.12 -2.85
C VAL A 160 3.16 -8.82 -1.64
N ASP A 161 2.89 -8.08 -0.58
CA ASP A 161 2.24 -8.60 0.62
C ASP A 161 0.84 -8.01 0.80
N VAL A 162 -0.12 -8.87 1.17
CA VAL A 162 -1.54 -8.50 1.20
C VAL A 162 -2.17 -8.89 2.53
N ILE A 163 -2.89 -7.95 3.15
CA ILE A 163 -3.63 -8.16 4.40
C ILE A 163 -5.13 -8.17 4.10
N TYR A 164 -5.77 -9.32 4.27
CA TYR A 164 -7.20 -9.51 4.01
C TYR A 164 -8.00 -9.45 5.31
N VAL A 165 -8.92 -8.50 5.42
CA VAL A 165 -9.80 -8.34 6.60
C VAL A 165 -11.28 -8.35 6.24
N ASN A 166 -11.61 -8.20 4.96
CA ASN A 166 -12.99 -8.21 4.47
C ASN A 166 -13.11 -8.92 3.09
N SER A 167 -12.33 -9.99 2.91
CA SER A 167 -12.25 -10.77 1.67
C SER A 167 -13.62 -11.28 1.22
N GLY A 168 -13.94 -11.08 -0.06
CA GLY A 168 -15.19 -11.54 -0.66
C GLY A 168 -16.41 -10.64 -0.43
N VAL A 169 -16.28 -9.60 0.41
CA VAL A 169 -17.30 -8.56 0.60
C VAL A 169 -16.84 -7.27 -0.08
N PHE A 170 -15.87 -6.57 0.51
CA PHE A 170 -15.23 -5.40 -0.10
C PHE A 170 -13.81 -5.68 -0.56
N GLY A 171 -13.10 -6.61 0.10
CA GLY A 171 -11.76 -7.02 -0.30
C GLY A 171 -11.75 -8.07 -1.41
N MET A 172 -10.61 -8.22 -2.07
CA MET A 172 -10.33 -9.28 -3.03
C MET A 172 -10.64 -10.66 -2.43
N LYS A 173 -11.29 -11.51 -3.23
CA LYS A 173 -11.69 -12.88 -2.83
C LYS A 173 -10.53 -13.86 -2.92
N TYR A 174 -9.60 -13.61 -3.84
CA TYR A 174 -8.50 -14.51 -4.14
C TYR A 174 -7.16 -13.91 -3.71
N ALA A 175 -6.19 -14.79 -3.46
CA ALA A 175 -4.81 -14.42 -3.19
C ALA A 175 -4.24 -13.63 -4.38
N VAL A 176 -3.66 -12.46 -4.14
CA VAL A 176 -3.05 -11.59 -5.16
C VAL A 176 -1.67 -11.07 -4.78
N GLY A 177 -1.08 -11.57 -3.69
CA GLY A 177 0.30 -11.29 -3.32
C GLY A 177 1.21 -12.52 -3.38
N HIS A 178 2.51 -12.27 -3.25
CA HIS A 178 3.50 -13.29 -2.91
C HIS A 178 3.24 -13.84 -1.50
N LEU A 179 2.89 -12.95 -0.57
CA LEU A 179 2.52 -13.30 0.80
C LEU A 179 1.14 -12.75 1.12
N ASN A 180 0.26 -13.60 1.66
CA ASN A 180 -1.15 -13.28 1.85
C ASN A 180 -1.55 -13.63 3.27
N PHE A 181 -2.03 -12.64 4.03
CA PHE A 181 -2.39 -12.78 5.44
C PHE A 181 -3.90 -12.67 5.62
N TRP A 182 -4.51 -13.64 6.30
CA TRP A 182 -5.93 -13.63 6.70
C TRP A 182 -6.04 -13.61 8.23
N PRO A 183 -5.81 -12.46 8.88
CA PRO A 183 -6.05 -12.33 10.32
C PRO A 183 -7.53 -12.54 10.66
N ASN A 184 -7.80 -13.18 11.80
CA ASN A 184 -9.17 -13.36 12.29
C ASN A 184 -9.69 -12.04 12.91
N VAL A 185 -10.09 -11.11 12.04
CA VAL A 185 -10.66 -9.83 12.44
C VAL A 185 -12.07 -9.68 11.86
N PHE A 186 -12.96 -9.06 12.64
CA PHE A 186 -14.38 -8.92 12.32
C PHE A 186 -14.63 -7.97 11.14
N TYR A 187 -14.62 -8.49 9.89
CA TYR A 187 -15.16 -7.89 8.64
C TYR A 187 -15.14 -6.35 8.53
N ASN A 188 -14.08 -5.72 9.04
CA ASN A 188 -13.93 -4.27 9.06
C ASN A 188 -12.80 -3.92 8.13
N HIS A 189 -13.16 -3.36 6.98
CA HIS A 189 -12.25 -3.00 5.89
C HIS A 189 -11.04 -2.17 6.37
N PHE A 190 -11.29 -1.24 7.29
CA PHE A 190 -10.30 -0.34 7.87
C PHE A 190 -9.36 -1.02 8.87
N ARG A 191 -9.68 -2.24 9.32
CA ARG A 191 -8.79 -2.97 10.23
C ARG A 191 -7.45 -3.30 9.58
N SER A 192 -7.39 -3.42 8.25
CA SER A 192 -6.17 -3.74 7.52
C SER A 192 -5.07 -2.69 7.73
N TYR A 193 -5.36 -1.40 7.59
CA TYR A 193 -4.39 -0.34 7.83
C TYR A 193 -4.03 -0.21 9.32
N GLN A 194 -4.97 -0.48 10.23
CA GLN A 194 -4.70 -0.42 11.66
C GLN A 194 -3.71 -1.50 12.10
N LEU A 195 -3.90 -2.74 11.61
CA LEU A 195 -2.94 -3.83 11.85
C LEU A 195 -1.57 -3.47 11.28
N TYR A 196 -1.53 -2.87 10.08
CA TYR A 196 -0.28 -2.44 9.45
C TYR A 196 0.41 -1.33 10.26
N VAL A 197 -0.31 -0.29 10.68
CA VAL A 197 0.20 0.80 11.53
C VAL A 197 0.75 0.26 12.85
N GLU A 198 0.05 -0.68 13.49
CA GLU A 198 0.55 -1.31 14.71
C GLU A 198 1.82 -2.12 14.43
N SER A 199 1.91 -2.82 13.30
CA SER A 199 3.12 -3.54 12.92
C SER A 199 4.32 -2.62 12.71
N ILE A 200 4.13 -1.38 12.23
CA ILE A 200 5.23 -0.41 12.12
C ILE A 200 5.79 -0.08 13.51
N ARG A 201 4.91 0.15 14.49
CA ARG A 201 5.27 0.51 15.86
C ARG A 201 5.79 -0.67 16.67
N PHE A 202 5.27 -1.86 16.37
CA PHE A 202 5.57 -3.11 17.06
C PHE A 202 5.78 -4.22 16.03
N PRO A 203 6.98 -4.30 15.43
CA PRO A 203 7.28 -5.17 14.27
C PRO A 203 6.93 -6.66 14.44
N GLN A 204 6.95 -7.17 15.67
CA GLN A 204 6.69 -8.58 15.98
C GLN A 204 5.28 -8.87 16.49
N SER A 205 4.35 -7.91 16.47
CA SER A 205 2.99 -8.07 17.05
C SER A 205 2.14 -9.15 16.39
N TYR A 206 2.44 -9.52 15.13
CA TYR A 206 1.58 -10.39 14.34
C TYR A 206 2.31 -11.60 13.73
N PRO A 207 2.83 -12.51 14.56
CA PRO A 207 3.39 -13.76 14.06
C PRO A 207 2.32 -14.57 13.35
N SER A 208 2.63 -14.99 12.13
CA SER A 208 1.73 -15.64 11.20
C SER A 208 2.33 -16.97 10.73
N LYS A 209 1.48 -17.98 10.54
CA LYS A 209 1.89 -19.33 10.12
C LYS A 209 1.29 -19.63 8.75
N LYS A 210 2.13 -20.09 7.83
CA LYS A 210 1.64 -20.64 6.56
C LYS A 210 0.75 -21.86 6.87
N CYS A 211 -0.46 -21.86 6.34
CA CYS A 211 -1.41 -22.94 6.54
C CYS A 211 -2.24 -23.14 5.27
N GLU A 212 -2.71 -24.37 5.02
CA GLU A 212 -3.55 -24.67 3.84
C GLU A 212 -4.95 -24.07 3.95
N SER A 213 -5.47 -23.94 5.16
CA SER A 213 -6.76 -23.30 5.42
C SER A 213 -6.82 -22.75 6.83
N TYR A 214 -7.77 -21.83 7.06
CA TYR A 214 -8.06 -21.29 8.38
C TYR A 214 -8.50 -22.39 9.37
N VAL A 215 -9.25 -23.41 8.91
CA VAL A 215 -9.65 -24.55 9.74
C VAL A 215 -8.45 -25.38 10.19
N SER A 216 -7.47 -25.60 9.31
CA SER A 216 -6.22 -26.29 9.67
C SER A 216 -5.41 -25.49 10.70
N PHE A 217 -5.44 -24.16 10.60
CA PHE A 217 -4.80 -23.25 11.55
C PHE A 217 -5.44 -23.33 12.93
N GLU A 218 -6.77 -23.24 13.03
CA GLU A 218 -7.47 -23.35 14.32
C GLU A 218 -7.27 -24.71 15.01
N ARG A 219 -7.05 -25.77 14.23
CA ARG A 219 -6.73 -27.10 14.75
C ARG A 219 -5.26 -27.27 15.17
N GLY A 220 -4.43 -26.23 15.02
CA GLY A 220 -3.01 -26.27 15.36
C GLY A 220 -2.14 -27.04 14.37
N SER A 221 -2.66 -27.36 13.18
CA SER A 221 -1.99 -28.25 12.21
C SER A 221 -0.71 -27.62 11.61
N CYS A 222 -0.57 -26.30 11.70
CA CYS A 222 0.57 -25.55 11.16
C CYS A 222 1.40 -24.85 12.26
N ASN A 223 1.26 -25.24 13.53
CA ASN A 223 2.02 -24.63 14.64
C ASN A 223 3.54 -24.72 14.45
N ASN A 224 4.01 -25.82 13.85
CA ASN A 224 5.42 -26.09 13.61
C ASN A 224 5.97 -25.44 12.32
N ASN A 225 5.13 -24.77 11.52
CA ASN A 225 5.58 -24.12 10.30
C ASN A 225 6.41 -22.88 10.61
N ALA A 226 7.22 -22.45 9.63
CA ALA A 226 7.97 -21.20 9.72
C ALA A 226 7.03 -20.01 10.02
N VAL A 227 7.54 -19.07 10.81
CA VAL A 227 6.84 -17.82 11.15
C VAL A 227 7.18 -16.79 10.09
N ALA A 228 6.16 -16.14 9.57
CA ALA A 228 6.28 -14.84 8.91
C ALA A 228 5.56 -13.81 9.78
N TYR A 229 5.85 -12.53 9.60
CA TYR A 229 5.17 -11.47 10.35
C TYR A 229 4.26 -10.67 9.41
N LEU A 230 3.02 -10.45 9.83
CA LEU A 230 2.12 -9.56 9.11
C LEU A 230 2.59 -8.12 9.26
N GLY A 231 2.64 -7.39 8.14
CA GLY A 231 2.92 -5.95 8.12
C GLY A 231 4.37 -5.61 7.82
N VAL A 232 4.99 -4.71 8.57
CA VAL A 232 6.28 -4.10 8.20
C VAL A 232 7.40 -5.13 7.98
N LEU A 233 7.38 -6.26 8.70
CA LEU A 233 8.36 -7.36 8.60
C LEU A 233 7.99 -8.47 7.60
N ALA A 234 7.00 -8.27 6.73
CA ALA A 234 6.57 -9.31 5.80
C ALA A 234 7.67 -9.77 4.79
N ASP A 235 8.67 -8.92 4.55
CA ASP A 235 9.82 -9.14 3.66
C ASP A 235 11.11 -9.57 4.38
N SER A 236 11.02 -9.88 5.69
CA SER A 236 12.15 -10.32 6.52
C SER A 236 12.49 -11.81 6.45
#